data_AF-A0A2P6RSB3-F1
#
_entry.id   AF-A0A2P6RSB3-F1
#
_cell.length_a   1.000
_cell.length_b   1.000
_cell.length_c   1.000
_cell.angle_alpha   90.00
_cell.angle_beta   90.00
_cell.angle_gamma   90.00
#
_symmetry.space_group_name_H-M   'P 1'
#
loop_
_entity.id
_entity.type
_entity.pdbx_description
1 polymer ?
#
loop_
_entity_poly.entity_id
_entity_poly.type
_entity_poly.pdbx_seq_one_letter_code
_entity_poly.pdbx_strand_id
1 'polypeptide(L)'
;MSLKTRGEAVHIVGHCNGIICLLLGVLANSFQLLLWNPAIQEFKLLRPRPYLQDVDWERTLWFKYVQGSGYDPKLNEYKVVSIGLVYPDDFRDDRYVIHHPPKPAIYTLSTDSWKEIKTNAFETETTLLIPENFQIQFKQMFYWSGYEQHEELDLFDIDEDSIGPVIILLDIENEVFHDIMLPDSLYPRFVMFNPSLYINGMQLRVWNESPALFVLVDKLQGIKPEEDESFVIWVLDELGGAWTKHTTLEPTEKPLTLLNSNKIVINDFMGLVLCYELRSKRLKDILIQNTPYSHIYVRLDDIAAVIYVKSIVSVLGAQKLQSRNNSNVANFSLLTHFPFSPSIVDRESTSYSIWAIPSGDVSLRIKKVMESLRAEFGGPEIEPHIPFVVSIRMTYEDVLNKFRSLRSKNLHANQAKVDLVVTRNFYHQCVSLLIDFTMELICTTEICNDHFGLPSRKFPSLLNCFFRDGRPYLSLLYGRLTEEERKIALEKVCKLDKNISSLSFTIAQLGLYKIDYRDITLRSWEKITEYTLPFP
;
A
#
# COMPACT_ATOMS: atom_id res chain seq x y z
N MET A 1 -4.09 -17.43 -33.37
CA MET A 1 -4.97 -16.29 -33.71
C MET A 1 -4.30 -15.05 -33.14
N SER A 2 -3.95 -14.05 -33.97
CA SER A 2 -3.39 -12.79 -33.44
C SER A 2 -4.55 -11.88 -33.04
N LEU A 3 -4.55 -11.40 -31.79
CA LEU A 3 -5.37 -10.25 -31.42
C LEU A 3 -4.79 -9.04 -32.17
N LYS A 4 -5.36 -8.69 -33.32
CA LYS A 4 -5.02 -7.44 -34.00
C LYS A 4 -5.72 -6.30 -33.26
N THR A 5 -5.10 -5.77 -32.22
CA THR A 5 -5.51 -4.49 -31.64
C THR A 5 -5.12 -3.38 -32.62
N ARG A 6 -5.98 -2.39 -32.82
CA ARG A 6 -5.75 -1.27 -33.75
C ARG A 6 -4.79 -0.25 -33.13
N GLY A 7 -3.56 -0.68 -32.82
CA GLY A 7 -2.55 0.19 -32.18
C GLY A 7 -2.80 0.51 -30.71
N GLU A 8 -3.68 -0.24 -30.04
CA GLU A 8 -3.92 -0.11 -28.59
C GLU A 8 -2.92 -1.00 -27.82
N ALA A 9 -2.29 -0.43 -26.80
CA ALA A 9 -1.43 -1.21 -25.89
C ALA A 9 -2.25 -2.28 -25.16
N VAL A 10 -1.66 -3.46 -25.03
CA VAL A 10 -2.23 -4.59 -24.30
C VAL A 10 -1.30 -4.92 -23.15
N HIS A 11 -1.80 -4.81 -21.92
CA HIS A 11 -1.09 -5.22 -20.72
C HIS A 11 -1.68 -6.51 -20.16
N ILE A 12 -0.81 -7.43 -19.75
CA ILE A 12 -1.25 -8.60 -18.98
C ILE A 12 -1.37 -8.15 -17.53
N VAL A 13 -2.59 -8.19 -16.98
CA VAL A 13 -2.83 -7.93 -15.56
C VAL A 13 -2.32 -9.10 -14.74
N GLY A 14 -2.66 -10.32 -15.16
CA GLY A 14 -2.30 -11.54 -14.47
C GLY A 14 -2.86 -12.76 -15.17
N HIS A 15 -2.54 -13.93 -14.63
CA HIS A 15 -3.07 -15.20 -15.11
C HIS A 15 -3.37 -16.13 -13.93
N CYS A 16 -4.37 -16.98 -14.09
CA CYS A 16 -4.69 -18.01 -13.11
C CYS A 16 -5.33 -19.21 -13.81
N ASN A 17 -4.81 -20.42 -13.57
CA ASN A 17 -5.39 -21.69 -14.04
C ASN A 17 -5.78 -21.70 -15.52
N GLY A 18 -4.95 -21.10 -16.38
CA GLY A 18 -5.15 -21.04 -17.83
C GLY A 18 -6.06 -19.94 -18.36
N ILE A 19 -6.58 -19.08 -17.48
CA ILE A 19 -7.27 -17.86 -17.83
C ILE A 19 -6.30 -16.69 -17.70
N ILE A 20 -6.30 -15.81 -18.70
CA ILE A 20 -5.44 -14.62 -18.75
C ILE A 20 -6.34 -13.39 -18.63
N CYS A 21 -6.01 -12.47 -17.72
CA CYS A 21 -6.65 -11.18 -17.63
C CYS A 21 -5.81 -10.13 -18.36
N LEU A 22 -6.42 -9.45 -19.32
CA LEU A 22 -5.81 -8.44 -20.15
C LEU A 22 -6.44 -7.08 -19.89
N LEU A 23 -5.61 -6.05 -19.88
CA LEU A 23 -5.97 -4.65 -19.90
C LEU A 23 -5.75 -4.12 -21.31
N LEU A 24 -6.81 -3.64 -21.95
CA LEU A 24 -6.79 -3.09 -23.31
C LEU A 24 -6.92 -1.58 -23.25
N GLY A 25 -6.02 -0.85 -23.90
CA GLY A 25 -6.08 0.61 -24.03
C GLY A 25 -4.99 1.35 -23.27
N VAL A 26 -4.65 2.56 -23.75
CA VAL A 26 -3.53 3.38 -23.25
C VAL A 26 -4.02 4.50 -22.32
N LEU A 27 -5.26 4.93 -22.46
CA LEU A 27 -5.80 6.08 -21.74
C LEU A 27 -6.63 5.63 -20.52
N ALA A 28 -6.39 6.28 -19.39
CA ALA A 28 -7.02 5.96 -18.10
C ALA A 28 -8.55 6.01 -18.10
N ASN A 29 -9.17 6.73 -19.05
CA ASN A 29 -10.62 6.86 -19.14
C ASN A 29 -11.28 5.89 -20.14
N SER A 30 -10.48 5.07 -20.83
CA SER A 30 -10.96 4.19 -21.91
C SER A 30 -10.38 2.77 -21.86
N PHE A 31 -9.75 2.37 -20.75
CA PHE A 31 -9.26 0.99 -20.64
C PHE A 31 -10.43 0.01 -20.51
N GLN A 32 -10.23 -1.20 -21.04
CA GLN A 32 -11.17 -2.30 -20.93
C GLN A 32 -10.47 -3.51 -20.33
N LEU A 33 -11.18 -4.23 -19.45
CA LEU A 33 -10.70 -5.48 -18.89
C LEU A 33 -11.30 -6.65 -19.68
N LEU A 34 -10.44 -7.59 -20.02
CA LEU A 34 -10.79 -8.79 -20.77
C LEU A 34 -10.31 -10.03 -20.03
N LEU A 35 -11.21 -11.00 -19.83
CA LEU A 35 -10.83 -12.36 -19.48
C LEU A 35 -10.72 -13.18 -20.76
N TRP A 36 -9.60 -13.85 -20.96
CA TRP A 36 -9.33 -14.66 -22.14
C TRP A 36 -8.94 -16.08 -21.73
N ASN A 37 -9.62 -17.07 -22.31
CA ASN A 37 -9.20 -18.47 -22.31
C ASN A 37 -8.64 -18.84 -23.69
N PRO A 38 -7.30 -18.88 -23.86
CA PRO A 38 -6.69 -19.25 -25.13
C PRO A 38 -7.00 -20.68 -25.59
N ALA A 39 -7.25 -21.62 -24.68
CA ALA A 39 -7.39 -23.04 -25.01
C ALA A 39 -8.72 -23.36 -25.72
N ILE A 40 -9.78 -22.65 -25.37
CA ILE A 40 -11.11 -22.78 -25.98
C ILE A 40 -11.48 -21.58 -26.86
N GLN A 41 -10.55 -20.62 -27.03
CA GLN A 41 -10.72 -19.42 -27.83
C GLN A 41 -11.88 -18.52 -27.39
N GLU A 42 -12.23 -18.56 -26.11
CA GLU A 42 -13.28 -17.72 -25.53
C GLU A 42 -12.68 -16.49 -24.87
N PHE A 43 -13.35 -15.35 -25.01
CA PHE A 43 -13.02 -14.13 -24.30
C PHE A 43 -14.30 -13.44 -23.82
N LYS A 44 -14.22 -12.76 -22.68
CA LYS A 44 -15.30 -11.94 -22.14
C LYS A 44 -14.75 -10.56 -21.80
N LEU A 45 -15.36 -9.56 -22.41
CA LEU A 45 -15.16 -8.17 -22.01
C LEU A 45 -15.95 -7.91 -20.73
N LEU A 46 -15.27 -7.40 -19.71
CA LEU A 46 -15.92 -7.07 -18.45
C LEU A 46 -16.69 -5.76 -18.60
N ARG A 47 -17.74 -5.59 -17.79
CA ARG A 47 -18.49 -4.32 -17.77
C ARG A 47 -17.54 -3.16 -17.43
N PRO A 48 -17.64 -2.04 -18.16
CA PRO A 48 -16.82 -0.87 -17.89
C PRO A 48 -17.17 -0.31 -16.51
N ARG A 49 -16.14 0.10 -15.76
CA ARG A 49 -16.20 0.86 -14.50
C ARG A 49 -16.85 0.13 -13.30
N PRO A 50 -16.15 0.00 -12.16
CA PRO A 50 -16.73 -0.63 -10.97
C PRO A 50 -17.75 0.22 -10.19
N TYR A 51 -17.78 1.53 -10.40
CA TYR A 51 -18.49 2.50 -9.55
C TYR A 51 -19.48 3.29 -10.39
N LEU A 52 -20.77 3.20 -10.09
CA LEU A 52 -21.83 3.80 -10.91
C LEU A 52 -22.93 4.54 -10.14
N GLN A 53 -22.76 4.94 -8.87
CA GLN A 53 -23.87 5.65 -8.20
C GLN A 53 -23.58 7.04 -7.63
N ASP A 54 -22.49 7.34 -6.91
CA ASP A 54 -22.51 8.59 -6.09
C ASP A 54 -21.23 9.45 -6.08
N VAL A 55 -20.32 9.31 -7.04
CA VAL A 55 -19.10 10.14 -7.11
C VAL A 55 -18.84 10.58 -8.55
N ASP A 56 -18.56 11.87 -8.77
CA ASP A 56 -18.17 12.45 -10.07
C ASP A 56 -16.75 12.02 -10.46
N TRP A 57 -16.64 10.73 -10.76
CA TRP A 57 -15.40 9.98 -10.92
C TRP A 57 -14.55 10.42 -12.12
N GLU A 58 -15.16 11.13 -13.09
CA GLU A 58 -14.43 11.73 -14.21
C GLU A 58 -13.57 12.93 -13.78
N ARG A 59 -13.89 13.54 -12.63
CA ARG A 59 -13.07 14.61 -12.00
C ARG A 59 -12.17 14.08 -10.88
N THR A 60 -12.46 12.91 -10.32
CA THR A 60 -11.90 12.43 -9.04
C THR A 60 -10.90 11.27 -9.17
N LEU A 61 -10.47 10.82 -10.36
CA LEU A 61 -9.41 9.80 -10.48
C LEU A 61 -8.24 10.25 -11.36
N TRP A 62 -7.01 10.12 -10.85
CA TRP A 62 -5.78 10.26 -11.63
C TRP A 62 -5.33 8.90 -12.20
N PHE A 63 -5.21 8.82 -13.53
CA PHE A 63 -4.39 8.00 -14.44
C PHE A 63 -4.09 6.51 -14.20
N LYS A 64 -4.38 5.89 -13.05
CA LYS A 64 -3.95 4.52 -12.76
C LYS A 64 -5.00 3.75 -11.98
N TYR A 65 -5.47 2.67 -12.59
CA TYR A 65 -6.20 1.63 -11.91
C TYR A 65 -5.23 0.48 -11.71
N VAL A 66 -5.25 -0.09 -10.51
CA VAL A 66 -4.48 -1.29 -10.22
C VAL A 66 -5.43 -2.46 -10.22
N GLN A 67 -5.25 -3.38 -11.16
CA GLN A 67 -6.10 -4.56 -11.27
C GLN A 67 -5.42 -5.78 -10.69
N GLY A 68 -6.20 -6.74 -10.25
CA GLY A 68 -5.75 -8.09 -9.94
C GLY A 68 -6.75 -9.10 -10.46
N SER A 69 -6.29 -10.30 -10.79
CA SER A 69 -7.18 -11.34 -11.32
C SER A 69 -6.84 -12.69 -10.73
N GLY A 70 -7.87 -13.49 -10.51
CA GLY A 70 -7.67 -14.80 -9.94
C GLY A 70 -8.93 -15.65 -9.85
N TYR A 71 -8.78 -16.78 -9.18
CA TYR A 71 -9.80 -17.80 -9.03
C TYR A 71 -10.21 -17.93 -7.56
N ASP A 72 -11.51 -17.92 -7.29
CA ASP A 72 -12.09 -18.21 -5.99
C ASP A 72 -12.52 -19.69 -5.97
N PRO A 73 -11.82 -20.58 -5.23
CA PRO A 73 -12.16 -21.99 -5.15
C PRO A 73 -13.50 -22.26 -4.46
N LYS A 74 -13.91 -21.42 -3.51
CA LYS A 74 -15.13 -21.60 -2.71
C LYS A 74 -16.37 -21.32 -3.55
N LEU A 75 -16.33 -20.24 -4.33
CA LEU A 75 -17.40 -19.90 -5.27
C LEU A 75 -17.24 -20.56 -6.64
N ASN A 76 -16.11 -21.22 -6.88
CA ASN A 76 -15.76 -21.90 -8.11
C ASN A 76 -15.87 -20.96 -9.33
N GLU A 77 -15.36 -19.74 -9.20
CA GLU A 77 -15.46 -18.71 -10.23
C GLU A 77 -14.21 -17.81 -10.30
N TYR A 78 -14.00 -17.19 -11.45
CA TYR A 78 -12.96 -16.18 -11.60
C TYR A 78 -13.46 -14.82 -11.12
N LYS A 79 -12.61 -14.13 -10.38
CA LYS A 79 -12.84 -12.79 -9.86
C LYS A 79 -11.75 -11.85 -10.35
N VAL A 80 -12.15 -10.61 -10.60
CA VAL A 80 -11.23 -9.53 -11.00
C VAL A 80 -11.42 -8.39 -10.03
N VAL A 81 -10.31 -7.89 -9.49
CA VAL A 81 -10.30 -6.76 -8.56
C VAL A 81 -9.79 -5.56 -9.34
N SER A 82 -10.40 -4.40 -9.12
CA SER A 82 -9.94 -3.12 -9.62
C SER A 82 -9.87 -2.17 -8.43
N ILE A 83 -8.72 -1.55 -8.24
CA ILE A 83 -8.47 -0.58 -7.18
C ILE A 83 -8.29 0.78 -7.85
N GLY A 84 -9.22 1.70 -7.60
CA GLY A 84 -9.18 3.06 -8.10
C GLY A 84 -8.38 3.97 -7.17
N LEU A 85 -7.41 4.69 -7.72
CA LEU A 85 -6.63 5.71 -7.01
C LEU A 85 -7.29 7.08 -7.17
N VAL A 86 -7.66 7.68 -6.05
CA VAL A 86 -8.44 8.92 -6.01
C VAL A 86 -7.54 10.13 -6.27
N TYR A 87 -7.98 11.03 -7.15
CA TYR A 87 -7.34 12.32 -7.42
C TYR A 87 -7.26 13.10 -6.11
N PRO A 88 -6.11 13.66 -5.77
CA PRO A 88 -5.99 14.43 -4.55
C PRO A 88 -6.83 15.72 -4.65
N ASP A 89 -7.74 15.95 -3.70
CA ASP A 89 -8.59 17.14 -3.69
C ASP A 89 -7.91 18.33 -2.95
N ASP A 90 -8.42 19.53 -3.26
CA ASP A 90 -8.24 20.81 -2.55
C ASP A 90 -6.80 21.39 -2.55
N PHE A 91 -6.50 22.25 -3.54
CA PHE A 91 -5.43 23.25 -3.39
C PHE A 91 -5.91 24.32 -2.41
N ARG A 92 -5.64 24.15 -1.12
CA ARG A 92 -5.63 25.32 -0.25
C ARG A 92 -4.49 26.24 -0.71
N ASP A 93 -4.65 27.53 -0.45
CA ASP A 93 -3.59 28.54 -0.66
C ASP A 93 -2.36 28.31 0.27
N ASP A 94 -2.34 27.21 1.05
CA ASP A 94 -1.32 26.85 2.03
C ASP A 94 -0.30 25.82 1.50
N ARG A 95 -0.37 25.45 0.21
CA ARG A 95 0.59 24.60 -0.54
C ARG A 95 0.53 23.08 -0.27
N TYR A 96 -0.45 22.58 0.47
CA TYR A 96 -0.61 21.14 0.71
C TYR A 96 -1.63 20.47 -0.24
N VAL A 97 -1.38 19.20 -0.54
CA VAL A 97 -2.19 18.31 -1.38
C VAL A 97 -2.71 17.16 -0.50
N ILE A 98 -4.02 16.93 -0.55
CA ILE A 98 -4.67 15.89 0.26
C ILE A 98 -4.89 14.65 -0.60
N HIS A 99 -4.19 13.57 -0.29
CA HIS A 99 -4.35 12.29 -0.97
C HIS A 99 -5.49 11.48 -0.35
N HIS A 100 -6.31 10.82 -1.15
CA HIS A 100 -7.43 10.03 -0.63
C HIS A 100 -7.16 8.52 -0.70
N PRO A 101 -7.71 7.73 0.25
CA PRO A 101 -7.53 6.28 0.25
C PRO A 101 -8.00 5.63 -1.06
N PRO A 102 -7.29 4.61 -1.55
CA PRO A 102 -7.73 3.78 -2.67
C PRO A 102 -9.12 3.18 -2.44
N LYS A 103 -9.92 3.11 -3.50
CA LYS A 103 -11.24 2.46 -3.47
C LYS A 103 -11.19 1.14 -4.23
N PRO A 104 -11.32 -0.02 -3.56
CA PRO A 104 -11.33 -1.32 -4.22
C PRO A 104 -12.74 -1.75 -4.63
N ALA A 105 -12.84 -2.45 -5.75
CA ALA A 105 -14.04 -3.14 -6.16
C ALA A 105 -13.71 -4.50 -6.77
N ILE A 106 -14.62 -5.44 -6.59
CA ILE A 106 -14.51 -6.80 -7.07
C ILE A 106 -15.60 -7.10 -8.07
N TYR A 107 -15.18 -7.66 -9.19
CA TYR A 107 -16.05 -8.16 -10.24
C TYR A 107 -16.24 -9.65 -10.06
N THR A 108 -17.51 -10.04 -10.06
CA THR A 108 -17.93 -11.43 -9.94
C THR A 108 -18.52 -11.89 -11.27
N LEU A 109 -17.95 -12.97 -11.83
CA LEU A 109 -18.31 -13.44 -13.17
C LEU A 109 -19.76 -13.94 -13.23
N SER A 110 -20.25 -14.59 -12.17
CA SER A 110 -21.60 -15.15 -12.11
C SER A 110 -22.71 -14.09 -12.12
N THR A 111 -22.51 -12.96 -11.46
CA THR A 111 -23.48 -11.84 -11.42
C THR A 111 -23.21 -10.81 -12.53
N ASP A 112 -22.11 -10.97 -13.25
CA ASP A 112 -21.60 -10.05 -14.25
C ASP A 112 -21.44 -8.62 -13.70
N SER A 113 -21.27 -8.42 -12.39
CA SER A 113 -21.37 -7.10 -11.75
C SER A 113 -20.14 -6.77 -10.90
N TRP A 114 -19.88 -5.48 -10.76
CA TRP A 114 -18.92 -4.95 -9.79
C TRP A 114 -19.60 -4.70 -8.44
N LYS A 115 -18.86 -4.92 -7.37
CA LYS A 115 -19.24 -4.62 -5.99
C LYS A 115 -18.07 -3.91 -5.31
N GLU A 116 -18.34 -2.78 -4.66
CA GLU A 116 -17.34 -2.09 -3.84
C GLU A 116 -16.98 -2.93 -2.59
N ILE A 117 -15.69 -3.04 -2.29
CA ILE A 117 -15.22 -3.60 -1.02
C ILE A 117 -15.06 -2.44 -0.04
N LYS A 118 -15.95 -2.33 0.94
CA LYS A 118 -15.83 -1.33 2.00
C LYS A 118 -14.69 -1.71 2.92
N THR A 119 -13.66 -0.89 2.99
CA THR A 119 -12.47 -1.16 3.79
C THR A 119 -11.83 0.12 4.31
N ASN A 120 -11.17 0.02 5.46
CA ASN A 120 -10.28 1.05 6.01
C ASN A 120 -8.80 0.61 5.95
N ALA A 121 -8.50 -0.53 5.33
CA ALA A 121 -7.17 -1.13 5.37
C ALA A 121 -6.09 -0.34 4.62
N PHE A 122 -6.47 0.63 3.79
CA PHE A 122 -5.50 1.49 3.09
C PHE A 122 -5.15 2.76 3.85
N GLU A 123 -5.74 3.00 5.02
CA GLU A 123 -5.56 4.22 5.80
C GLU A 123 -4.95 3.87 7.16
N THR A 124 -3.90 4.58 7.55
CA THR A 124 -3.35 4.53 8.91
C THR A 124 -3.79 5.77 9.69
N GLU A 125 -3.12 6.11 10.78
CA GLU A 125 -3.38 7.37 11.47
C GLU A 125 -2.99 8.59 10.61
N THR A 126 -1.90 8.50 9.85
CA THR A 126 -1.30 9.64 9.10
C THR A 126 -0.88 9.32 7.67
N THR A 127 -1.02 8.07 7.24
CA THR A 127 -0.46 7.55 5.98
C THR A 127 -1.47 6.71 5.22
N LEU A 128 -1.22 6.55 3.93
CA LEU A 128 -1.98 5.71 3.02
C LEU A 128 -1.12 4.61 2.45
N LEU A 129 -1.71 3.42 2.29
CA LEU A 129 -1.12 2.31 1.54
C LEU A 129 -1.60 2.37 0.09
N ILE A 130 -0.69 2.66 -0.82
CA ILE A 130 -0.98 2.83 -2.26
C ILE A 130 -0.53 1.58 -3.03
N PRO A 131 -1.47 0.78 -3.57
CA PRO A 131 -1.12 -0.33 -4.44
C PRO A 131 -0.64 0.17 -5.81
N GLU A 132 0.24 -0.59 -6.44
CA GLU A 132 0.88 -0.24 -7.71
C GLU A 132 0.76 -1.34 -8.76
N ASN A 133 1.40 -2.49 -8.53
CA ASN A 133 1.48 -3.58 -9.52
C ASN A 133 0.98 -4.87 -8.90
N PHE A 134 0.05 -5.55 -9.58
CA PHE A 134 -0.34 -6.91 -9.21
C PHE A 134 0.79 -7.88 -9.51
N GLN A 135 1.07 -8.72 -8.53
CA GLN A 135 2.20 -9.62 -8.61
C GLN A 135 1.74 -11.04 -8.90
N ILE A 136 0.92 -11.61 -8.01
CA ILE A 136 0.48 -13.01 -8.09
C ILE A 136 -0.84 -13.20 -7.34
N GLN A 137 -1.54 -14.29 -7.69
CA GLN A 137 -2.44 -14.97 -6.77
C GLN A 137 -1.75 -16.21 -6.22
N PHE A 138 -1.81 -16.40 -4.90
CA PHE A 138 -1.33 -17.63 -4.25
C PHE A 138 -2.20 -18.01 -3.04
N LYS A 139 -2.61 -19.28 -2.95
CA LYS A 139 -3.45 -19.81 -1.85
C LYS A 139 -4.62 -18.89 -1.47
N GLN A 140 -5.40 -18.45 -2.46
CA GLN A 140 -6.58 -17.56 -2.31
C GLN A 140 -6.27 -16.09 -1.93
N MET A 141 -5.00 -15.74 -1.74
CA MET A 141 -4.58 -14.36 -1.51
C MET A 141 -4.15 -13.72 -2.82
N PHE A 142 -4.56 -12.48 -3.04
CA PHE A 142 -4.06 -11.63 -4.13
C PHE A 142 -2.96 -10.74 -3.57
N TYR A 143 -1.85 -10.59 -4.29
CA TYR A 143 -0.71 -9.81 -3.84
C TYR A 143 -0.43 -8.67 -4.80
N TRP A 144 -0.35 -7.45 -4.26
CA TRP A 144 0.12 -6.27 -4.95
C TRP A 144 1.38 -5.76 -4.27
N SER A 145 2.33 -5.30 -5.06
CA SER A 145 3.35 -4.39 -4.56
C SER A 145 2.77 -2.98 -4.49
N GLY A 146 3.19 -2.22 -3.49
CA GLY A 146 2.78 -0.83 -3.29
C GLY A 146 3.79 -0.09 -2.42
N TYR A 147 3.40 1.10 -1.98
CA TYR A 147 4.17 1.89 -1.02
C TYR A 147 3.25 2.56 0.00
N GLU A 148 3.83 2.95 1.11
CA GLU A 148 3.21 3.82 2.11
C GLU A 148 3.63 5.28 1.83
N GLN A 149 2.68 6.21 1.92
CA GLN A 149 2.89 7.67 1.75
C GLN A 149 2.05 8.46 2.76
N HIS A 150 2.35 9.73 3.03
CA HIS A 150 1.52 10.55 3.91
C HIS A 150 0.16 10.94 3.27
N GLU A 151 -0.83 11.22 4.13
CA GLU A 151 -2.16 11.69 3.73
C GLU A 151 -2.18 13.12 3.19
N GLU A 152 -1.32 13.99 3.73
CA GLU A 152 -1.14 15.38 3.29
C GLU A 152 0.33 15.60 2.90
N LEU A 153 0.57 16.10 1.68
CA LEU A 153 1.91 16.35 1.13
C LEU A 153 2.08 17.79 0.69
N ASP A 154 3.28 18.37 0.85
CA ASP A 154 3.59 19.68 0.26
C ASP A 154 3.76 19.53 -1.26
N LEU A 155 3.19 20.47 -2.03
CA LEU A 155 3.23 20.50 -3.49
C LEU A 155 4.64 20.34 -4.08
N PHE A 156 5.67 20.81 -3.38
CA PHE A 156 7.04 20.78 -3.87
C PHE A 156 7.80 19.49 -3.53
N ASP A 157 7.25 18.64 -2.66
CA ASP A 157 7.89 17.40 -2.21
C ASP A 157 7.25 16.13 -2.83
N ILE A 158 6.11 16.23 -3.55
CA ILE A 158 5.30 15.10 -4.11
C ILE A 158 6.12 13.96 -4.76
N ASP A 159 7.21 14.29 -5.48
CA ASP A 159 8.02 13.31 -6.21
C ASP A 159 8.95 12.47 -5.30
N GLU A 160 9.07 12.80 -4.01
CA GLU A 160 10.02 12.21 -3.05
C GLU A 160 9.37 11.57 -1.81
N ASP A 161 8.05 11.34 -1.75
CA ASP A 161 7.33 11.18 -0.46
C ASP A 161 6.89 9.76 -0.04
N SER A 162 7.45 8.70 -0.64
CA SER A 162 7.19 7.35 -0.09
C SER A 162 7.96 7.13 1.23
N ILE A 163 7.24 6.68 2.24
CA ILE A 163 7.80 6.15 3.50
C ILE A 163 8.50 4.82 3.24
N GLY A 164 7.90 3.95 2.42
CA GLY A 164 8.57 2.74 2.01
C GLY A 164 7.69 1.75 1.25
N PRO A 165 8.29 0.73 0.65
CA PRO A 165 7.56 -0.32 -0.04
C PRO A 165 6.75 -1.18 0.93
N VAL A 166 5.60 -1.66 0.46
CA VAL A 166 4.71 -2.57 1.17
C VAL A 166 4.14 -3.61 0.20
N ILE A 167 3.82 -4.80 0.70
CA ILE A 167 3.01 -5.78 -0.02
C ILE A 167 1.59 -5.69 0.51
N ILE A 168 0.64 -5.37 -0.36
CA ILE A 168 -0.79 -5.33 -0.03
C ILE A 168 -1.41 -6.66 -0.46
N LEU A 169 -2.21 -7.24 0.41
CA LEU A 169 -2.89 -8.51 0.18
C LEU A 169 -4.40 -8.34 0.24
N LEU A 170 -5.12 -9.13 -0.54
CA LEU A 170 -6.56 -9.31 -0.39
C LEU A 170 -6.84 -10.78 -0.14
N ASP A 171 -7.47 -11.07 0.99
CA ASP A 171 -8.21 -12.30 1.20
C ASP A 171 -9.49 -12.24 0.37
N ILE A 172 -9.55 -13.01 -0.70
CA ILE A 172 -10.69 -13.01 -1.62
C ILE A 172 -11.93 -13.68 -1.04
N GLU A 173 -11.77 -14.56 -0.05
CA GLU A 173 -12.86 -15.29 0.57
C GLU A 173 -13.62 -14.38 1.54
N ASN A 174 -12.87 -13.65 2.36
CA ASN A 174 -13.43 -12.73 3.36
C ASN A 174 -13.58 -11.29 2.84
N GLU A 175 -13.03 -10.99 1.65
CA GLU A 175 -12.97 -9.65 1.07
C GLU A 175 -12.24 -8.64 1.99
N VAL A 176 -11.20 -9.10 2.70
CA VAL A 176 -10.43 -8.31 3.67
C VAL A 176 -9.03 -8.03 3.13
N PHE A 177 -8.63 -6.77 3.21
CA PHE A 177 -7.27 -6.34 2.85
C PHE A 177 -6.33 -6.44 4.04
N HIS A 178 -5.10 -6.87 3.76
CA HIS A 178 -3.99 -6.92 4.70
C HIS A 178 -2.76 -6.28 4.07
N ASP A 179 -1.73 -6.07 4.87
CA ASP A 179 -0.44 -5.59 4.42
C ASP A 179 0.69 -6.36 5.10
N ILE A 180 1.77 -6.56 4.36
CA ILE A 180 3.01 -7.18 4.83
C ILE A 180 4.14 -6.23 4.45
N MET A 181 4.91 -5.87 5.46
CA MET A 181 6.10 -5.05 5.26
C MET A 181 7.26 -5.87 4.72
N LEU A 182 8.17 -5.20 4.03
CA LEU A 182 9.40 -5.81 3.55
C LEU A 182 10.43 -5.92 4.69
N PRO A 183 11.52 -6.70 4.52
CA PRO A 183 12.62 -6.68 5.48
C PRO A 183 13.30 -5.30 5.54
N ASP A 184 13.69 -4.85 6.73
CA ASP A 184 14.33 -3.54 7.01
C ASP A 184 15.49 -3.20 6.05
N SER A 185 16.28 -4.20 5.66
CA SER A 185 17.40 -4.02 4.73
C SER A 185 16.97 -3.59 3.32
N LEU A 186 15.69 -3.76 2.98
CA LEU A 186 15.09 -3.37 1.70
C LEU A 186 14.40 -2.00 1.76
N TYR A 187 14.45 -1.28 2.88
CA TYR A 187 13.99 0.10 2.89
C TYR A 187 15.15 1.01 2.43
N PRO A 188 14.89 1.90 1.46
CA PRO A 188 15.92 2.79 0.97
C PRO A 188 16.41 3.71 2.09
N ARG A 189 17.71 3.67 2.40
CA ARG A 189 18.33 4.60 3.37
C ARG A 189 18.46 6.02 2.83
N PHE A 190 18.38 6.18 1.51
CA PHE A 190 18.42 7.45 0.80
C PHE A 190 17.38 7.39 -0.31
N VAL A 191 16.37 8.25 -0.25
CA VAL A 191 15.32 8.34 -1.28
C VAL A 191 15.63 9.60 -2.08
N MET A 192 16.41 9.48 -3.15
CA MET A 192 16.67 10.57 -4.09
C MET A 192 15.79 10.51 -5.35
N PHE A 193 14.97 9.47 -5.50
CA PHE A 193 14.24 9.20 -6.74
C PHE A 193 12.85 8.59 -6.52
N ASN A 194 12.00 8.77 -7.55
CA ASN A 194 10.60 8.34 -7.64
C ASN A 194 10.38 6.90 -7.08
N PRO A 195 9.46 6.72 -6.11
CA PRO A 195 9.17 5.43 -5.45
C PRO A 195 8.81 4.29 -6.40
N SER A 196 8.16 4.62 -7.53
CA SER A 196 7.77 3.64 -8.55
C SER A 196 8.98 2.93 -9.16
N LEU A 197 10.12 3.61 -9.26
CA LEU A 197 11.36 3.03 -9.80
C LEU A 197 11.94 1.98 -8.87
N TYR A 198 11.81 2.16 -7.55
CA TYR A 198 12.31 1.21 -6.56
C TYR A 198 11.52 -0.10 -6.58
N ILE A 199 10.19 0.01 -6.60
CA ILE A 199 9.28 -1.15 -6.63
C ILE A 199 9.40 -1.91 -7.96
N ASN A 200 9.76 -1.24 -9.06
CA ASN A 200 9.96 -1.89 -10.36
C ASN A 200 11.08 -2.94 -10.37
N GLY A 201 12.05 -2.83 -9.45
CA GLY A 201 13.11 -3.82 -9.23
C GLY A 201 12.67 -5.03 -8.40
N MET A 202 11.44 -5.05 -7.90
CA MET A 202 10.90 -6.11 -7.05
C MET A 202 9.85 -6.95 -7.77
N GLN A 203 9.92 -8.26 -7.61
CA GLN A 203 8.90 -9.19 -8.11
C GLN A 203 8.56 -10.25 -7.10
N LEU A 204 7.26 -10.43 -6.84
CA LEU A 204 6.78 -11.54 -6.03
C LEU A 204 6.43 -12.73 -6.94
N ARG A 205 6.95 -13.92 -6.61
CA ARG A 205 6.68 -15.18 -7.33
C ARG A 205 6.50 -16.31 -6.34
N VAL A 206 5.90 -17.42 -6.76
CA VAL A 206 5.78 -18.62 -5.93
C VAL A 206 7.04 -19.46 -6.09
N TRP A 207 7.77 -19.67 -5.00
CA TRP A 207 8.96 -20.51 -4.96
C TRP A 207 8.82 -21.58 -3.87
N ASN A 208 8.93 -22.85 -4.26
CA ASN A 208 8.78 -24.01 -3.37
C ASN A 208 7.53 -23.94 -2.47
N GLU A 209 6.36 -23.61 -3.06
CA GLU A 209 5.07 -23.50 -2.35
C GLU A 209 4.96 -22.37 -1.31
N SER A 210 5.84 -21.37 -1.41
CA SER A 210 5.77 -20.13 -0.62
C SER A 210 5.90 -18.90 -1.50
N PRO A 211 5.32 -17.74 -1.12
CA PRO A 211 5.63 -16.46 -1.75
C PRO A 211 7.11 -16.10 -1.54
N ALA A 212 7.78 -15.72 -2.62
CA ALA A 212 9.17 -15.29 -2.62
C ALA A 212 9.34 -14.00 -3.39
N LEU A 213 9.98 -13.03 -2.76
CA LEU A 213 10.30 -11.73 -3.31
C LEU A 213 11.70 -11.76 -3.91
N PHE A 214 11.77 -11.47 -5.20
CA PHE A 214 12.97 -11.29 -5.98
C PHE A 214 13.26 -9.79 -6.04
N VAL A 215 14.38 -9.38 -5.48
CA VAL A 215 14.75 -7.96 -5.37
C VAL A 215 16.02 -7.72 -6.14
N LEU A 216 15.98 -6.82 -7.11
CA LEU A 216 17.19 -6.29 -7.75
C LEU A 216 17.89 -5.40 -6.75
N VAL A 217 19.10 -5.78 -6.33
CA VAL A 217 19.95 -4.94 -5.50
C VAL A 217 20.81 -4.09 -6.45
N ASP A 218 20.44 -2.82 -6.59
CA ASP A 218 21.21 -1.81 -7.31
C ASP A 218 22.20 -1.10 -6.36
N LYS A 219 23.29 -0.56 -6.92
CA LYS A 219 24.38 0.19 -6.27
C LYS A 219 23.90 1.38 -5.42
N LEU A 220 22.66 1.81 -5.61
CA LEU A 220 22.04 2.93 -4.89
C LEU A 220 21.52 2.57 -3.48
N GLN A 221 21.54 1.30 -3.06
CA GLN A 221 21.16 0.87 -1.71
C GLN A 221 22.24 1.09 -0.62
N GLY A 222 23.35 1.77 -0.94
CA GLY A 222 24.42 2.07 0.04
C GLY A 222 25.23 0.85 0.48
N ILE A 223 25.11 -0.27 -0.22
CA ILE A 223 26.04 -1.40 -0.14
C ILE A 223 27.20 -1.07 -1.09
N LYS A 224 28.43 -1.35 -0.66
CA LYS A 224 29.70 -0.87 -1.22
C LYS A 224 29.74 -0.76 -2.76
N PRO A 225 30.40 0.26 -3.32
CA PRO A 225 30.45 0.56 -4.76
C PRO A 225 31.15 -0.50 -5.65
N GLU A 226 31.57 -1.63 -5.08
CA GLU A 226 32.40 -2.65 -5.72
C GLU A 226 31.67 -3.98 -6.02
N GLU A 227 30.41 -4.15 -5.61
CA GLU A 227 29.64 -5.36 -5.93
C GLU A 227 28.74 -5.15 -7.17
N ASP A 228 28.76 -6.12 -8.09
CA ASP A 228 27.91 -6.16 -9.28
C ASP A 228 26.42 -6.24 -8.89
N GLU A 229 25.53 -5.72 -9.75
CA GLU A 229 24.08 -5.85 -9.62
C GLU A 229 23.71 -7.32 -9.37
N SER A 230 22.90 -7.62 -8.35
CA SER A 230 22.51 -9.01 -8.07
C SER A 230 21.09 -9.10 -7.54
N PHE A 231 20.40 -10.19 -7.87
CA PHE A 231 19.07 -10.46 -7.33
C PHE A 231 19.16 -11.19 -6.00
N VAL A 232 18.48 -10.69 -4.98
CA VAL A 232 18.33 -11.37 -3.69
C VAL A 232 16.93 -11.95 -3.58
N ILE A 233 16.85 -13.22 -3.18
CA ILE A 233 15.58 -13.89 -2.91
C ILE A 233 15.28 -13.85 -1.42
N TRP A 234 14.12 -13.30 -1.09
CA TRP A 234 13.51 -13.35 0.23
C TRP A 234 12.28 -14.25 0.18
N VAL A 235 12.17 -15.20 1.11
CA VAL A 235 11.01 -16.10 1.18
C VAL A 235 10.17 -15.71 2.37
N LEU A 236 8.87 -15.56 2.14
CA LEU A 236 7.91 -15.39 3.21
C LEU A 236 7.74 -16.74 3.92
N ASP A 237 7.91 -16.76 5.23
CA ASP A 237 7.67 -17.94 6.02
C ASP A 237 6.23 -18.47 5.84
N GLU A 238 6.03 -19.78 6.06
CA GLU A 238 4.70 -20.40 5.96
C GLU A 238 3.68 -19.80 6.94
N LEU A 239 4.20 -19.13 7.99
CA LEU A 239 3.42 -18.44 8.99
C LEU A 239 3.08 -16.99 8.60
N GLY A 240 3.58 -16.48 7.47
CA GLY A 240 3.21 -15.19 6.87
C GLY A 240 3.71 -13.94 7.59
N GLY A 241 4.66 -14.06 8.51
CA GLY A 241 5.07 -12.99 9.42
C GLY A 241 6.54 -12.57 9.33
N ALA A 242 7.40 -13.35 8.67
CA ALA A 242 8.82 -13.01 8.58
C ALA A 242 9.43 -13.38 7.22
N TRP A 243 10.13 -12.42 6.63
CA TRP A 243 10.93 -12.62 5.44
C TRP A 243 12.29 -13.20 5.81
N THR A 244 12.68 -14.30 5.15
CA THR A 244 14.00 -14.90 5.31
C THR A 244 14.82 -14.74 4.04
N LYS A 245 16.00 -14.14 4.15
CA LYS A 245 16.96 -14.05 3.03
C LYS A 245 17.51 -15.44 2.72
N HIS A 246 17.30 -15.93 1.50
CA HIS A 246 17.63 -17.30 1.15
C HIS A 246 18.90 -17.42 0.29
N THR A 247 19.04 -16.63 -0.79
CA THR A 247 20.22 -16.68 -1.66
C THR A 247 20.34 -15.41 -2.51
N THR A 248 21.55 -15.14 -3.00
CA THR A 248 21.82 -14.16 -4.05
C THR A 248 22.00 -14.88 -5.39
N LEU A 249 21.52 -14.28 -6.46
CA LEU A 249 21.61 -14.75 -7.84
C LEU A 249 22.65 -13.92 -8.60
N GLU A 250 23.39 -14.60 -9.47
CA GLU A 250 24.38 -14.01 -10.37
C GLU A 250 23.80 -13.21 -11.56
N PRO A 251 22.65 -13.56 -12.18
CA PRO A 251 22.07 -12.70 -13.22
C PRO A 251 21.65 -11.36 -12.64
N THR A 252 21.95 -10.29 -13.39
CA THR A 252 21.64 -8.90 -13.04
C THR A 252 20.33 -8.44 -13.67
N GLU A 253 19.81 -9.20 -14.65
CA GLU A 253 18.63 -8.84 -15.41
C GLU A 253 17.33 -9.22 -14.72
N LYS A 254 16.33 -8.33 -14.85
CA LYS A 254 15.01 -8.49 -14.24
C LYS A 254 14.34 -9.82 -14.67
N PRO A 255 13.89 -10.65 -13.71
CA PRO A 255 13.16 -11.86 -14.04
C PRO A 255 11.83 -11.51 -14.71
N LEU A 256 11.45 -12.25 -15.73
CA LEU A 256 10.11 -12.20 -16.33
C LEU A 256 9.17 -13.14 -15.57
N THR A 257 9.61 -14.40 -15.35
CA THR A 257 8.81 -15.43 -14.67
C THR A 257 9.69 -16.53 -14.05
N LEU A 258 9.12 -17.29 -13.10
CA LEU A 258 9.77 -18.42 -12.42
C LEU A 258 9.00 -19.72 -12.73
N LEU A 259 9.60 -20.59 -13.53
CA LEU A 259 9.06 -21.89 -13.91
C LEU A 259 9.56 -23.00 -12.99
N ASN A 260 8.63 -23.78 -12.45
CA ASN A 260 8.88 -24.99 -11.65
C ASN A 260 9.88 -24.79 -10.49
N SER A 261 9.89 -23.59 -9.87
CA SER A 261 10.79 -23.24 -8.76
C SER A 261 12.29 -23.40 -9.05
N ASN A 262 12.70 -23.50 -10.31
CA ASN A 262 14.08 -23.78 -10.69
C ASN A 262 14.55 -23.01 -11.93
N LYS A 263 13.66 -22.65 -12.85
CA LYS A 263 14.03 -21.97 -14.10
C LYS A 263 13.50 -20.55 -14.08
N ILE A 264 14.37 -19.56 -14.11
CA ILE A 264 14.01 -18.16 -14.25
C ILE A 264 14.13 -17.78 -15.72
N VAL A 265 13.10 -17.15 -16.25
CA VAL A 265 13.16 -16.53 -17.59
C VAL A 265 13.55 -15.08 -17.39
N ILE A 266 14.60 -14.61 -18.06
CA ILE A 266 15.10 -13.22 -18.00
C ILE A 266 15.15 -12.63 -19.40
N ASN A 267 15.18 -11.31 -19.50
CA ASN A 267 15.43 -10.60 -20.76
C ASN A 267 16.78 -9.90 -20.69
N ASP A 268 17.67 -10.15 -21.65
CA ASP A 268 18.97 -9.49 -21.67
C ASP A 268 18.90 -8.05 -22.22
N PHE A 269 20.02 -7.34 -22.13
CA PHE A 269 20.15 -5.96 -22.62
C PHE A 269 20.01 -5.82 -24.15
N MET A 270 20.11 -6.92 -24.90
CA MET A 270 19.92 -6.99 -26.35
C MET A 270 18.49 -7.41 -26.74
N GLY A 271 17.62 -7.70 -25.77
CA GLY A 271 16.23 -8.14 -26.01
C GLY A 271 16.09 -9.64 -26.29
N LEU A 272 17.08 -10.46 -25.92
CA LEU A 272 17.01 -11.92 -25.96
C LEU A 272 16.38 -12.47 -24.68
N VAL A 273 15.45 -13.42 -24.86
CA VAL A 273 14.86 -14.14 -23.74
C VAL A 273 15.75 -15.31 -23.35
N LEU A 274 16.27 -15.31 -22.13
CA LEU A 274 17.18 -16.35 -21.61
C LEU A 274 16.52 -17.15 -20.49
N CYS A 275 16.98 -18.39 -20.30
CA CYS A 275 16.54 -19.29 -19.25
C CYS A 275 17.70 -19.58 -18.29
N TYR A 276 17.62 -19.06 -17.07
CA TYR A 276 18.58 -19.35 -16.01
C TYR A 276 18.09 -20.47 -15.11
N GLU A 277 18.88 -21.53 -14.93
CA GLU A 277 18.57 -22.64 -14.05
C GLU A 277 19.23 -22.47 -12.67
N LEU A 278 18.43 -22.23 -11.64
CA LEU A 278 18.86 -21.92 -10.27
C LEU A 278 19.80 -22.97 -9.67
N ARG A 279 19.47 -24.26 -9.80
CA ARG A 279 20.26 -25.35 -9.18
C ARG A 279 21.60 -25.58 -9.87
N SER A 280 21.65 -25.46 -11.19
CA SER A 280 22.86 -25.73 -11.96
C SER A 280 23.69 -24.47 -12.22
N LYS A 281 23.13 -23.29 -11.93
CA LYS A 281 23.67 -21.96 -12.26
C LYS A 281 24.03 -21.82 -13.74
N ARG A 282 23.21 -22.43 -14.62
CA ARG A 282 23.44 -22.42 -16.07
C ARG A 282 22.43 -21.53 -16.77
N LEU A 283 22.94 -20.67 -17.63
CA LEU A 283 22.16 -19.90 -18.58
C LEU A 283 21.97 -20.74 -19.86
N LYS A 284 20.74 -20.77 -20.38
CA LYS A 284 20.39 -21.41 -21.64
C LYS A 284 19.62 -20.40 -22.49
N ASP A 285 20.04 -20.24 -23.73
CA ASP A 285 19.34 -19.36 -24.65
C ASP A 285 17.98 -19.96 -25.02
N ILE A 286 16.92 -19.16 -24.90
CA ILE A 286 15.66 -19.44 -25.57
C ILE A 286 15.70 -18.62 -26.85
N LEU A 287 15.56 -19.27 -28.00
CA LEU A 287 15.69 -18.65 -29.33
C LEU A 287 14.49 -17.75 -29.69
N ILE A 288 14.13 -16.81 -28.80
CA ILE A 288 13.09 -15.82 -28.98
C ILE A 288 13.79 -14.45 -29.02
N GLN A 289 13.91 -13.91 -30.24
CA GLN A 289 14.41 -12.56 -30.47
C GLN A 289 13.25 -11.57 -30.44
N ASN A 290 13.37 -10.54 -29.61
CA ASN A 290 12.48 -9.40 -29.69
C ASN A 290 12.95 -8.43 -30.79
N THR A 291 12.01 -7.84 -31.53
CA THR A 291 12.30 -6.67 -32.37
C THR A 291 11.96 -5.42 -31.57
N PRO A 292 12.94 -4.61 -31.13
CA PRO A 292 12.66 -3.42 -30.34
C PRO A 292 11.82 -2.44 -31.16
N TYR A 293 10.65 -2.08 -30.62
CA TYR A 293 9.72 -1.14 -31.24
C TYR A 293 9.41 0.00 -30.28
N SER A 294 10.38 0.87 -29.97
CA SER A 294 10.08 2.27 -29.70
C SER A 294 11.31 3.18 -29.69
N HIS A 295 11.18 4.31 -30.39
CA HIS A 295 11.91 5.52 -30.10
C HIS A 295 11.26 6.20 -28.88
N ILE A 296 12.08 6.81 -28.00
CA ILE A 296 11.73 7.80 -26.97
C ILE A 296 11.51 7.24 -25.53
N TYR A 297 12.55 7.45 -24.70
CA TYR A 297 12.58 7.78 -23.26
C TYR A 297 11.79 7.03 -22.17
N VAL A 298 11.06 5.94 -22.43
CA VAL A 298 10.51 5.12 -21.33
C VAL A 298 10.77 3.63 -21.56
N ARG A 299 11.68 3.03 -20.78
CA ARG A 299 11.84 1.58 -20.68
C ARG A 299 10.63 1.01 -19.93
N LEU A 300 9.52 0.82 -20.62
CA LEU A 300 8.47 -0.09 -20.16
C LEU A 300 8.87 -1.53 -20.53
N ASP A 301 8.45 -2.51 -19.73
CA ASP A 301 8.70 -3.93 -20.00
C ASP A 301 7.95 -4.34 -21.28
N ASP A 302 8.60 -4.23 -22.45
CA ASP A 302 8.03 -4.58 -23.77
C ASP A 302 7.66 -6.08 -23.90
N ILE A 303 8.04 -6.91 -22.93
CA ILE A 303 7.80 -8.36 -22.90
C ILE A 303 7.24 -8.74 -21.53
N ALA A 304 6.12 -9.47 -21.54
CA ALA A 304 5.59 -10.15 -20.36
C ALA A 304 5.56 -11.67 -20.58
N ALA A 305 5.92 -12.45 -19.56
CA ALA A 305 5.87 -13.90 -19.59
C ALA A 305 4.89 -14.44 -18.54
N VAL A 306 4.02 -15.37 -18.95
CA VAL A 306 3.02 -16.00 -18.07
C VAL A 306 3.18 -17.51 -18.07
N ILE A 307 2.96 -18.14 -16.91
CA ILE A 307 2.95 -19.59 -16.79
C ILE A 307 1.58 -20.11 -17.21
N TYR A 308 1.50 -20.64 -18.42
CA TYR A 308 0.24 -21.06 -19.01
C TYR A 308 -0.03 -22.56 -18.82
N VAL A 309 -1.24 -22.88 -18.37
CA VAL A 309 -1.79 -24.24 -18.32
C VAL A 309 -3.08 -24.24 -19.13
N LYS A 310 -3.37 -25.30 -19.90
CA LYS A 310 -4.61 -25.37 -20.68
C LYS A 310 -5.81 -25.51 -19.75
N SER A 311 -6.88 -24.77 -20.04
CA SER A 311 -8.12 -24.78 -19.27
C SER A 311 -9.34 -24.94 -20.18
N ILE A 312 -10.32 -25.72 -19.73
CA ILE A 312 -11.62 -25.89 -20.41
C ILE A 312 -12.72 -25.02 -19.79
N VAL A 313 -12.38 -24.17 -18.83
CA VAL A 313 -13.36 -23.33 -18.13
C VAL A 313 -13.83 -22.20 -19.06
N SER A 314 -15.15 -22.08 -19.21
CA SER A 314 -15.75 -20.98 -19.97
C SER A 314 -15.64 -19.66 -19.21
N VAL A 315 -15.28 -18.60 -19.93
CA VAL A 315 -15.18 -17.23 -19.38
C VAL A 315 -16.44 -16.41 -19.63
N LEU A 316 -17.47 -16.96 -20.28
CA LEU A 316 -18.68 -16.23 -20.64
C LEU A 316 -19.70 -16.10 -19.48
N GLY A 317 -19.43 -16.76 -18.35
CA GLY A 317 -20.34 -16.87 -17.22
C GLY A 317 -21.40 -17.97 -17.44
N ALA A 318 -21.98 -18.48 -16.36
CA ALA A 318 -22.97 -19.54 -16.46
C ALA A 318 -24.29 -19.01 -17.04
N GLN A 319 -24.50 -19.16 -18.35
CA GLN A 319 -25.80 -19.69 -18.75
C GLN A 319 -25.83 -21.10 -18.16
N LYS A 320 -26.64 -21.33 -17.11
CA LYS A 320 -26.97 -22.69 -16.66
C LYS A 320 -27.58 -23.42 -17.85
N LEU A 321 -26.74 -24.00 -18.70
CA LEU A 321 -27.13 -25.00 -19.67
C LEU A 321 -27.69 -26.14 -18.83
N GLN A 322 -29.01 -26.31 -18.88
CA GLN A 322 -29.66 -27.49 -18.37
C GLN A 322 -28.92 -28.70 -18.94
N SER A 323 -28.36 -29.49 -18.03
CA SER A 323 -27.56 -30.67 -18.33
C SER A 323 -28.23 -31.53 -19.39
N ARG A 324 -27.59 -31.67 -20.55
CA ARG A 324 -27.62 -32.97 -21.24
C ARG A 324 -26.39 -33.73 -20.80
N ASN A 325 -26.66 -34.78 -20.02
CA ASN A 325 -25.71 -35.80 -19.61
C ASN A 325 -24.76 -36.15 -20.76
N ASN A 326 -23.46 -36.01 -20.53
CA ASN A 326 -22.54 -37.13 -20.70
C ASN A 326 -21.21 -36.89 -20.00
N SER A 327 -20.84 -37.90 -19.23
CA SER A 327 -19.61 -38.16 -18.48
C SER A 327 -18.32 -37.73 -19.17
N ASN A 328 -17.64 -36.76 -18.55
CA ASN A 328 -16.24 -36.84 -18.10
C ASN A 328 -15.84 -35.46 -17.58
N VAL A 329 -16.40 -35.09 -16.42
CA VAL A 329 -15.80 -34.04 -15.60
C VAL A 329 -14.49 -34.64 -15.09
N ALA A 330 -13.38 -34.26 -15.70
CA ALA A 330 -12.09 -34.40 -15.05
C ALA A 330 -12.18 -33.57 -13.78
N ASN A 331 -12.52 -34.23 -12.68
CA ASN A 331 -12.35 -33.70 -11.34
C ASN A 331 -10.92 -33.16 -11.29
N PHE A 332 -10.75 -31.85 -11.13
CA PHE A 332 -9.51 -31.27 -10.63
C PHE A 332 -9.36 -31.66 -9.16
N SER A 333 -9.25 -32.96 -8.89
CA SER A 333 -9.00 -33.55 -7.57
C SER A 333 -7.50 -33.58 -7.27
N LEU A 334 -6.80 -32.49 -7.56
CA LEU A 334 -5.45 -32.20 -7.05
C LEU A 334 -5.36 -30.86 -6.32
N LEU A 335 -6.48 -30.16 -6.12
CA LEU A 335 -6.58 -29.16 -5.07
C LEU A 335 -7.02 -29.91 -3.81
N THR A 336 -6.06 -30.51 -3.12
CA THR A 336 -6.24 -30.74 -1.69
C THR A 336 -6.72 -29.42 -1.10
N HIS A 337 -7.87 -29.44 -0.43
CA HIS A 337 -8.17 -28.47 0.62
C HIS A 337 -6.89 -28.37 1.45
N PHE A 338 -6.10 -27.32 1.24
CA PHE A 338 -5.15 -26.91 2.25
C PHE A 338 -6.04 -26.26 3.30
N PRO A 339 -6.28 -26.89 4.46
CA PRO A 339 -6.85 -26.14 5.56
C PRO A 339 -5.94 -24.93 5.73
N PHE A 340 -6.52 -23.74 5.59
CA PHE A 340 -5.82 -22.50 5.87
C PHE A 340 -5.21 -22.67 7.26
N SER A 341 -3.89 -22.52 7.36
CA SER A 341 -3.32 -22.22 8.66
C SER A 341 -3.81 -20.81 8.99
N PRO A 342 -4.49 -20.57 10.12
CA PRO A 342 -4.92 -19.23 10.55
C PRO A 342 -3.74 -18.23 10.65
N SER A 343 -2.50 -18.73 10.59
CA SER A 343 -1.28 -18.02 10.96
C SER A 343 -0.91 -16.79 10.13
N ILE A 344 -1.22 -16.72 8.83
CA ILE A 344 -0.90 -15.52 8.03
C ILE A 344 -1.80 -14.34 8.42
N VAL A 345 -3.04 -14.62 8.84
CA VAL A 345 -4.09 -13.64 9.06
C VAL A 345 -4.19 -13.23 10.54
N ASP A 346 -3.82 -14.12 11.48
CA ASP A 346 -3.98 -13.91 12.92
C ASP A 346 -2.81 -13.18 13.63
N ARG A 347 -1.73 -12.83 12.93
CA ARG A 347 -0.68 -12.02 13.55
C ARG A 347 -1.03 -10.54 13.40
N GLU A 348 -1.43 -9.93 14.51
CA GLU A 348 -1.46 -8.48 14.69
C GLU A 348 -0.16 -7.88 14.13
N SER A 349 -0.25 -7.20 12.98
CA SER A 349 0.83 -6.37 12.46
C SER A 349 1.02 -5.24 13.46
N THR A 350 1.83 -5.52 14.49
CA THR A 350 1.97 -4.64 15.63
C THR A 350 2.74 -3.42 15.17
N SER A 351 2.01 -2.34 14.93
CA SER A 351 2.56 -1.02 14.66
C SER A 351 2.68 -0.28 15.97
N TYR A 352 3.67 0.59 16.05
CA TYR A 352 3.86 1.50 17.17
C TYR A 352 3.85 2.94 16.68
N SER A 353 3.42 3.83 17.57
CA SER A 353 3.48 5.26 17.34
C SER A 353 3.98 5.97 18.59
N ILE A 354 4.66 7.09 18.35
CA ILE A 354 5.07 8.02 19.38
C ILE A 354 4.15 9.22 19.28
N TRP A 355 3.51 9.50 20.40
CA TRP A 355 2.58 10.59 20.53
C TRP A 355 3.13 11.65 21.45
N ALA A 356 3.06 12.89 21.02
CA ALA A 356 3.21 14.06 21.87
C ALA A 356 1.91 14.35 22.60
N ILE A 357 2.01 14.48 23.92
CA ILE A 357 0.87 14.67 24.80
C ILE A 357 0.87 16.13 25.28
N PRO A 358 -0.23 16.89 25.08
CA PRO A 358 -0.36 18.25 25.60
C PRO A 358 -0.34 18.30 27.13
N SER A 359 -0.01 19.46 27.71
CA SER A 359 -0.09 19.68 29.16
C SER A 359 -1.49 19.39 29.72
N GLY A 360 -1.57 18.95 30.98
CA GLY A 360 -2.81 18.44 31.56
C GLY A 360 -4.00 19.41 31.52
N ASP A 361 -3.76 20.71 31.70
CA ASP A 361 -4.78 21.77 31.60
C ASP A 361 -5.32 21.93 30.17
N VAL A 362 -4.45 21.82 29.18
CA VAL A 362 -4.78 21.89 27.76
C VAL A 362 -5.51 20.62 27.33
N SER A 363 -5.03 19.46 27.75
CA SER A 363 -5.68 18.16 27.50
C SER A 363 -7.11 18.15 28.05
N LEU A 364 -7.34 18.68 29.26
CA LEU A 364 -8.70 18.82 29.83
C LEU A 364 -9.58 19.77 29.01
N ARG A 365 -9.04 20.87 28.49
CA ARG A 365 -9.78 21.82 27.64
C ARG A 365 -10.18 21.17 26.32
N ILE A 366 -9.25 20.48 25.66
CA ILE A 366 -9.48 19.78 24.39
C ILE A 366 -10.47 18.62 24.59
N LYS A 367 -10.31 17.82 25.65
CA LYS A 367 -11.17 16.66 25.92
C LYS A 367 -12.65 17.02 26.04
N LYS A 368 -12.98 18.20 26.60
CA LYS A 368 -14.38 18.70 26.63
C LYS A 368 -14.97 18.92 25.24
N VAL A 369 -14.16 19.42 24.29
CA VAL A 369 -14.59 19.59 22.90
C VAL A 369 -14.80 18.23 22.24
N MET A 370 -13.85 17.30 22.44
CA MET A 370 -13.92 15.93 21.91
C MET A 370 -15.17 15.19 22.41
N GLU A 371 -15.45 15.24 23.71
CA GLU A 371 -16.64 14.61 24.31
C GLU A 371 -17.95 15.16 23.73
N SER A 372 -18.01 16.47 23.49
CA SER A 372 -19.20 17.11 22.91
C SER A 372 -19.38 16.75 21.44
N LEU A 373 -18.29 16.67 20.66
CA LEU A 373 -18.35 16.18 19.27
C LEU A 373 -18.80 14.72 19.24
N ARG A 374 -18.17 13.86 20.04
CA ARG A 374 -18.50 12.44 20.13
C ARG A 374 -19.95 12.19 20.53
N ALA A 375 -20.49 12.99 21.44
CA ALA A 375 -21.89 12.87 21.87
C ALA A 375 -22.90 13.16 20.74
N GLU A 376 -22.53 13.96 19.74
CA GLU A 376 -23.40 14.30 18.61
C GLU A 376 -23.16 13.40 17.39
N PHE A 377 -21.89 13.14 17.07
CA PHE A 377 -21.49 12.47 15.83
C PHE A 377 -21.07 11.01 16.01
N GLY A 378 -20.99 10.52 17.25
CA GLY A 378 -20.48 9.17 17.57
C GLY A 378 -18.95 9.10 17.56
N GLY A 379 -18.40 7.91 17.38
CA GLY A 379 -16.94 7.66 17.35
C GLY A 379 -16.37 7.17 18.69
N PRO A 380 -15.12 6.64 18.69
CA PRO A 380 -14.46 6.13 19.87
C PRO A 380 -13.97 7.25 20.82
N GLU A 381 -13.65 6.90 22.05
CA GLU A 381 -12.92 7.80 22.95
C GLU A 381 -11.44 7.85 22.57
N ILE A 382 -10.91 9.05 22.44
CA ILE A 382 -9.51 9.32 22.12
C ILE A 382 -8.93 10.27 23.16
N GLU A 383 -7.68 10.05 23.54
CA GLU A 383 -6.93 11.00 24.36
C GLU A 383 -6.33 12.10 23.47
N PRO A 384 -6.25 13.37 23.92
CA PRO A 384 -5.60 14.41 23.13
C PRO A 384 -4.12 14.10 22.88
N HIS A 385 -3.72 13.98 21.62
CA HIS A 385 -2.35 13.70 21.24
C HIS A 385 -2.00 14.23 19.84
N ILE A 386 -0.71 14.41 19.59
CA ILE A 386 -0.14 14.72 18.27
C ILE A 386 0.74 13.53 17.87
N PRO A 387 0.44 12.80 16.79
CA PRO A 387 1.32 11.75 16.28
C PRO A 387 2.64 12.36 15.77
N PHE A 388 3.76 12.04 16.42
CA PHE A 388 5.10 12.53 16.05
C PHE A 388 5.82 11.56 15.14
N VAL A 389 5.81 10.28 15.51
CA VAL A 389 6.43 9.22 14.72
C VAL A 389 5.46 8.09 14.63
N VAL A 390 5.05 7.77 13.41
CA VAL A 390 4.05 6.75 13.12
C VAL A 390 4.67 5.57 12.38
N SER A 391 3.89 4.51 12.19
CA SER A 391 4.28 3.33 11.41
C SER A 391 5.61 2.71 11.87
N ILE A 392 5.95 2.84 13.16
CA ILE A 392 7.13 2.20 13.73
C ILE A 392 6.84 0.70 13.80
N ARG A 393 7.56 -0.09 13.03
CA ARG A 393 7.38 -1.54 12.97
C ARG A 393 8.68 -2.22 13.32
N MET A 394 8.78 -2.69 14.55
CA MET A 394 9.91 -3.45 15.07
C MET A 394 9.44 -4.36 16.20
N THR A 395 10.33 -5.17 16.78
CA THR A 395 9.93 -6.00 17.93
C THR A 395 9.57 -5.12 19.13
N TYR A 396 8.70 -5.63 20.01
CA TYR A 396 8.33 -4.93 21.25
C TYR A 396 9.58 -4.50 22.07
N GLU A 397 10.57 -5.37 22.14
CA GLU A 397 11.80 -5.10 22.89
C GLU A 397 12.67 -4.04 22.21
N ASP A 398 12.79 -4.09 20.89
CA ASP A 398 13.55 -3.09 20.12
C ASP A 398 12.92 -1.70 20.21
N VAL A 399 11.58 -1.61 20.06
CA VAL A 399 10.89 -0.30 20.14
C VAL A 399 11.00 0.29 21.53
N LEU A 400 10.85 -0.53 22.56
CA LEU A 400 10.94 -0.08 23.94
C LEU A 400 12.35 0.39 24.27
N ASN A 401 13.38 -0.33 23.83
CA ASN A 401 14.77 0.04 24.03
C ASN A 401 15.14 1.31 23.26
N LYS A 402 14.75 1.42 21.98
CA LYS A 402 14.93 2.64 21.18
C LYS A 402 14.21 3.82 21.82
N PHE A 403 12.95 3.67 22.23
CA PHE A 403 12.20 4.73 22.90
C PHE A 403 12.86 5.21 24.19
N ARG A 404 13.32 4.28 25.05
CA ARG A 404 14.04 4.64 26.29
C ARG A 404 15.32 5.43 26.02
N SER A 405 16.04 5.11 24.93
CA SER A 405 17.25 5.83 24.54
C SER A 405 16.99 7.22 23.92
N LEU A 406 15.75 7.60 23.59
CA LEU A 406 15.44 8.98 23.20
C LEU A 406 15.77 9.99 24.29
N ARG A 407 15.78 9.58 25.57
CA ARG A 407 16.16 10.45 26.69
C ARG A 407 17.59 10.99 26.57
N SER A 408 18.47 10.32 25.81
CA SER A 408 19.83 10.81 25.55
C SER A 408 19.93 11.72 24.31
N LYS A 409 18.82 12.01 23.61
CA LYS A 409 18.80 12.79 22.36
C LYS A 409 18.62 14.30 22.54
N ASN A 410 18.80 14.84 23.76
CA ASN A 410 18.62 16.27 24.09
C ASN A 410 17.31 16.85 23.54
N LEU A 411 16.21 16.10 23.64
CA LEU A 411 14.87 16.58 23.31
C LEU A 411 14.35 17.42 24.48
N HIS A 412 13.79 18.59 24.18
CA HIS A 412 13.24 19.52 25.16
C HIS A 412 11.74 19.70 24.95
N ALA A 413 11.07 20.21 25.98
CA ALA A 413 9.67 20.61 25.88
C ALA A 413 9.54 21.78 24.90
N ASN A 414 8.67 21.64 23.90
CA ASN A 414 8.51 22.61 22.81
C ASN A 414 7.14 23.28 22.85
N GLN A 415 7.04 24.48 22.29
CA GLN A 415 5.74 25.12 22.09
C GLN A 415 5.08 24.62 20.81
N ALA A 416 3.79 24.31 20.92
CA ALA A 416 2.89 24.05 19.82
C ALA A 416 1.81 25.12 19.78
N LYS A 417 1.40 25.49 18.58
CA LYS A 417 0.32 26.45 18.37
C LYS A 417 -0.66 25.85 17.39
N VAL A 418 -1.96 25.94 17.69
CA VAL A 418 -3.00 25.60 16.74
C VAL A 418 -3.03 26.69 15.67
N ASP A 419 -3.00 26.27 14.42
CA ASP A 419 -3.13 27.16 13.26
C ASP A 419 -4.60 27.23 12.81
N LEU A 420 -5.22 26.06 12.58
CA LEU A 420 -6.61 26.00 12.18
C LEU A 420 -7.34 24.72 12.60
N VAL A 421 -8.67 24.78 12.58
CA VAL A 421 -9.54 23.61 12.69
C VAL A 421 -9.92 23.16 11.28
N VAL A 422 -9.73 21.88 10.99
CA VAL A 422 -10.09 21.28 9.70
C VAL A 422 -11.01 20.09 9.87
N THR A 423 -11.65 19.73 8.76
CA THR A 423 -12.34 18.46 8.61
C THR A 423 -11.82 17.76 7.37
N ARG A 424 -11.65 16.44 7.44
CA ARG A 424 -11.16 15.60 6.34
C ARG A 424 -12.07 14.40 6.13
N ASN A 425 -11.86 13.73 5.00
CA ASN A 425 -12.51 12.45 4.68
C ASN A 425 -11.64 11.23 5.08
N PHE A 426 -10.76 11.42 6.07
CA PHE A 426 -10.01 10.34 6.71
C PHE A 426 -10.72 9.98 8.02
N TYR A 427 -10.74 8.69 8.35
CA TYR A 427 -11.32 8.20 9.59
C TYR A 427 -10.60 8.77 10.81
N HIS A 428 -9.26 8.74 10.83
CA HIS A 428 -8.45 9.21 11.96
C HIS A 428 -8.25 10.73 12.00
N GLN A 429 -8.62 11.47 10.95
CA GLN A 429 -8.51 12.94 10.90
C GLN A 429 -9.84 13.62 10.55
N CYS A 430 -10.96 13.02 10.94
CA CYS A 430 -12.29 13.49 10.55
C CYS A 430 -12.53 14.96 10.96
N VAL A 431 -12.21 15.31 12.21
CA VAL A 431 -12.13 16.69 12.70
C VAL A 431 -10.82 16.82 13.46
N SER A 432 -9.96 17.76 13.08
CA SER A 432 -8.63 17.90 13.67
C SER A 432 -8.19 19.37 13.79
N LEU A 433 -7.28 19.61 14.71
CA LEU A 433 -6.54 20.85 14.88
C LEU A 433 -5.22 20.70 14.14
N LEU A 434 -4.97 21.52 13.11
CA LEU A 434 -3.66 21.59 12.49
C LEU A 434 -2.73 22.41 13.38
N ILE A 435 -1.54 21.89 13.62
CA ILE A 435 -0.52 22.48 14.48
C ILE A 435 0.49 23.21 13.59
N ASP A 436 0.87 24.41 14.02
CA ASP A 436 1.89 25.24 13.38
C ASP A 436 3.26 24.57 13.51
N PHE A 437 3.99 24.48 12.40
CA PHE A 437 5.30 23.86 12.32
C PHE A 437 6.37 24.83 12.82
N THR A 438 6.66 24.80 14.11
CA THR A 438 7.84 25.49 14.64
C THR A 438 9.10 24.70 14.25
N MET A 439 10.21 25.40 14.01
CA MET A 439 11.50 24.75 13.70
C MET A 439 11.92 23.73 14.77
N GLU A 440 11.58 23.99 16.03
CA GLU A 440 11.84 23.08 17.15
C GLU A 440 11.06 21.76 17.03
N LEU A 441 9.81 21.84 16.58
CA LEU A 441 8.95 20.68 16.34
C LEU A 441 9.50 19.84 15.19
N ILE A 442 9.90 20.49 14.09
CA ILE A 442 10.52 19.82 12.93
C ILE A 442 11.76 19.06 13.36
N CYS A 443 12.71 19.73 14.01
CA CYS A 443 13.94 19.08 14.45
C CYS A 443 13.68 17.92 15.41
N THR A 444 12.66 18.02 16.27
CA THR A 444 12.28 16.94 17.18
C THR A 444 11.76 15.72 16.43
N THR A 445 10.89 15.94 15.44
CA THR A 445 10.37 14.88 14.58
C THR A 445 11.49 14.20 13.79
N GLU A 446 12.37 14.98 13.16
CA GLU A 446 13.52 14.46 12.42
C GLU A 446 14.45 13.62 13.30
N ILE A 447 14.81 14.10 14.49
CA ILE A 447 15.64 13.35 15.45
C ILE A 447 14.98 12.02 15.82
N CYS A 448 13.66 12.02 15.99
CA CYS A 448 12.93 10.80 16.32
C CYS A 448 12.90 9.85 15.11
N ASN A 449 12.55 10.32 13.91
CA ASN A 449 12.56 9.53 12.67
C ASN A 449 13.94 8.89 12.42
N ASP A 450 15.02 9.67 12.47
CA ASP A 450 16.41 9.21 12.40
C ASP A 450 16.68 8.07 13.39
N HIS A 451 16.24 8.26 14.63
CA HIS A 451 16.52 7.35 15.74
C HIS A 451 15.78 6.01 15.60
N PHE A 452 14.56 6.05 15.08
CA PHE A 452 13.82 4.83 14.74
C PHE A 452 14.30 4.18 13.44
N GLY A 453 15.09 4.88 12.63
CA GLY A 453 15.59 4.38 11.34
C GLY A 453 14.57 4.53 10.23
N LEU A 454 13.61 5.44 10.42
CA LEU A 454 12.66 5.82 9.40
C LEU A 454 13.34 6.79 8.42
N PRO A 455 12.88 6.86 7.16
CA PRO A 455 13.50 7.73 6.16
C PRO A 455 13.51 9.18 6.65
N SER A 456 14.70 9.78 6.68
CA SER A 456 14.89 11.15 7.16
C SER A 456 15.96 11.86 6.34
N ARG A 457 15.85 13.19 6.18
CA ARG A 457 16.83 13.96 5.38
C ARG A 457 18.10 14.22 6.22
N LYS A 458 19.28 13.92 5.65
CA LYS A 458 20.59 14.35 6.20
C LYS A 458 21.10 15.68 5.65
N PHE A 459 20.33 16.40 4.82
CA PHE A 459 20.75 17.64 4.20
C PHE A 459 19.61 18.69 4.11
N PRO A 460 19.51 19.63 5.07
CA PRO A 460 18.67 20.80 4.92
C PRO A 460 19.39 21.80 4.00
N SER A 461 19.18 21.74 2.68
CA SER A 461 19.65 22.81 1.80
C SER A 461 18.74 24.04 1.92
N LEU A 462 19.39 25.15 2.21
CA LEU A 462 18.91 26.39 2.81
C LEU A 462 17.77 27.19 2.14
N LEU A 463 16.94 26.67 1.23
CA LEU A 463 15.94 27.56 0.61
C LEU A 463 14.59 27.01 0.13
N ASN A 464 14.25 25.71 0.16
CA ASN A 464 12.93 25.30 -0.40
C ASN A 464 12.36 23.93 0.01
N CYS A 465 12.79 23.33 1.12
CA CYS A 465 12.45 21.94 1.43
C CYS A 465 11.97 21.82 2.88
N PHE A 466 10.69 22.08 3.13
CA PHE A 466 10.20 22.18 4.51
C PHE A 466 9.35 21.00 5.00
N PHE A 467 8.80 20.09 4.18
CA PHE A 467 7.85 19.12 4.75
C PHE A 467 7.82 17.78 4.00
N ARG A 468 8.74 16.86 4.38
CA ARG A 468 8.58 15.42 4.05
C ARG A 468 7.73 14.69 5.10
N ASP A 469 7.56 15.28 6.28
CA ASP A 469 6.68 14.76 7.33
C ASP A 469 5.29 15.39 7.15
N GLY A 470 4.23 14.56 7.18
CA GLY A 470 2.85 15.03 7.15
C GLY A 470 2.59 16.11 8.21
N ARG A 471 1.68 17.04 7.90
CA ARG A 471 1.41 18.19 8.78
C ARG A 471 0.95 17.73 10.17
N PRO A 472 1.58 18.19 11.27
CA PRO A 472 1.22 17.76 12.61
C PRO A 472 -0.19 18.24 12.91
N TYR A 473 -0.97 17.34 13.48
CA TYR A 473 -2.34 17.62 13.85
C TYR A 473 -2.66 16.97 15.19
N LEU A 474 -3.74 17.44 15.80
CA LEU A 474 -4.39 16.81 16.94
C LEU A 474 -5.83 16.50 16.56
N SER A 475 -6.21 15.23 16.57
CA SER A 475 -7.58 14.83 16.22
C SER A 475 -8.55 15.12 17.35
N LEU A 476 -9.69 15.71 17.00
CA LEU A 476 -10.81 15.97 17.90
C LEU A 476 -11.90 14.90 17.81
N LEU A 477 -12.01 14.25 16.65
CA LEU A 477 -13.00 13.22 16.39
C LEU A 477 -12.46 12.22 15.36
N TYR A 478 -12.59 10.92 15.65
CA TYR A 478 -12.47 9.86 14.65
C TYR A 478 -13.86 9.44 14.19
N GLY A 479 -14.03 9.24 12.88
CA GLY A 479 -15.33 8.86 12.31
C GLY A 479 -15.42 9.06 10.79
N ARG A 480 -16.49 8.52 10.19
CA ARG A 480 -16.84 8.81 8.80
C ARG A 480 -18.10 9.68 8.79
N LEU A 481 -17.91 10.97 8.54
CA LEU A 481 -18.99 11.95 8.45
C LEU A 481 -19.25 12.34 7.00
N THR A 482 -20.50 12.64 6.64
CA THR A 482 -20.84 13.24 5.34
C THR A 482 -20.28 14.66 5.24
N GLU A 483 -20.28 15.24 4.03
CA GLU A 483 -19.85 16.64 3.84
C GLU A 483 -20.65 17.64 4.68
N GLU A 484 -21.96 17.42 4.80
CA GLU A 484 -22.87 18.24 5.60
C GLU A 484 -22.55 18.09 7.09
N GLU A 485 -22.38 16.87 7.57
CA GLU A 485 -22.02 16.58 8.96
C GLU A 485 -20.67 17.21 9.33
N ARG A 486 -19.68 17.15 8.43
CA ARG A 486 -18.37 17.80 8.63
C ARG A 486 -18.49 19.32 8.78
N LYS A 487 -19.35 19.98 7.97
CA LYS A 487 -19.61 21.43 8.11
C LYS A 487 -20.24 21.76 9.47
N ILE A 488 -21.21 20.95 9.92
CA ILE A 488 -21.86 21.14 11.22
C ILE A 488 -20.86 20.90 12.37
N ALA A 489 -20.03 19.87 12.27
CA ALA A 489 -19.00 19.56 13.26
C ALA A 489 -17.99 20.72 13.39
N LEU A 490 -17.55 21.30 12.28
CA LEU A 490 -16.65 22.46 12.27
C LEU A 490 -17.28 23.68 12.97
N GLU A 491 -18.53 24.00 12.66
CA GLU A 491 -19.24 25.08 13.35
C GLU A 491 -19.38 24.82 14.86
N LYS A 492 -19.61 23.56 15.25
CA LYS A 492 -19.76 23.18 16.65
C LYS A 492 -18.47 23.39 17.42
N VAL A 493 -17.30 23.03 16.86
CA VAL A 493 -15.99 23.31 17.48
C VAL A 493 -15.85 24.80 17.78
N CYS A 494 -16.13 25.66 16.80
CA CYS A 494 -16.06 27.11 16.96
C CYS A 494 -17.03 27.66 18.01
N LYS A 495 -18.21 27.03 18.20
CA LYS A 495 -19.19 27.40 19.23
C LYS A 495 -18.74 26.97 20.62
N LEU A 496 -18.15 25.79 20.75
CA LEU A 496 -17.68 25.23 22.03
C LEU A 496 -16.45 25.97 22.56
N ASP A 497 -15.52 26.31 21.67
CA ASP A 497 -14.30 27.01 22.02
C ASP A 497 -13.85 27.95 20.90
N LYS A 498 -14.21 29.23 21.05
CA LYS A 498 -13.90 30.29 20.07
C LYS A 498 -12.41 30.55 19.92
N ASN A 499 -11.59 30.17 20.91
CA ASN A 499 -10.16 30.46 20.95
C ASN A 499 -9.34 29.17 20.78
N ILE A 500 -9.94 28.09 20.30
CA ILE A 500 -9.21 26.84 20.07
C ILE A 500 -8.23 26.96 18.89
N SER A 501 -8.58 27.73 17.86
CA SER A 501 -7.75 27.97 16.68
C SER A 501 -6.56 28.90 16.93
N SER A 502 -6.45 29.51 18.10
CA SER A 502 -5.31 30.35 18.50
C SER A 502 -4.61 29.82 19.76
N LEU A 503 -4.99 28.61 20.19
CA LEU A 503 -4.46 27.95 21.36
C LEU A 503 -2.96 27.68 21.18
N SER A 504 -2.15 28.15 22.13
CA SER A 504 -0.73 27.80 22.23
C SER A 504 -0.51 27.00 23.51
N PHE A 505 0.29 25.95 23.44
CA PHE A 505 0.53 25.06 24.56
C PHE A 505 1.91 24.40 24.48
N THR A 506 2.35 23.88 25.63
CA THR A 506 3.63 23.16 25.71
C THR A 506 3.41 21.67 25.49
N ILE A 507 4.22 21.08 24.61
CA ILE A 507 4.39 19.64 24.50
C ILE A 507 5.45 19.24 25.51
N ALA A 508 5.02 18.58 26.59
CA ALA A 508 5.90 18.24 27.71
C ALA A 508 6.11 16.73 27.87
N GLN A 509 5.41 15.90 27.11
CA GLN A 509 5.44 14.45 27.28
C GLN A 509 5.41 13.74 25.93
N LEU A 510 6.19 12.67 25.84
CA LEU A 510 6.14 11.70 24.74
C LEU A 510 5.67 10.36 25.29
N GLY A 511 4.70 9.75 24.64
CA GLY A 511 4.23 8.41 24.93
C GLY A 511 4.47 7.46 23.76
N LEU A 512 4.85 6.23 24.07
CA LEU A 512 4.93 5.12 23.13
C LEU A 512 3.64 4.30 23.20
N TYR A 513 3.02 4.07 22.06
CA TYR A 513 1.76 3.36 21.92
C TYR A 513 1.90 2.19 20.96
N LYS A 514 1.26 1.07 21.29
CA LYS A 514 0.94 -0.02 20.38
C LYS A 514 -0.38 0.31 19.71
N ILE A 515 -0.43 0.21 18.38
CA ILE A 515 -1.59 0.60 17.58
C ILE A 515 -1.89 -0.42 16.49
N ASP A 516 -3.17 -0.70 16.27
CA ASP A 516 -3.69 -1.38 15.08
C ASP A 516 -4.65 -0.42 14.38
N TYR A 517 -4.20 0.21 13.30
CA TYR A 517 -4.99 1.19 12.54
C TYR A 517 -6.24 0.59 11.89
N ARG A 518 -6.37 -0.74 11.82
CA ARG A 518 -7.57 -1.40 11.32
C ARG A 518 -8.65 -1.51 12.40
N ASP A 519 -8.27 -1.43 13.67
CA ASP A 519 -9.20 -1.43 14.79
C ASP A 519 -9.80 -0.03 15.03
N ILE A 520 -10.89 0.24 14.34
CA ILE A 520 -11.68 1.47 14.54
C ILE A 520 -12.34 1.59 15.91
N THR A 521 -12.34 0.54 16.73
CA THR A 521 -12.87 0.61 18.10
C THR A 521 -11.85 1.14 19.10
N LEU A 522 -10.57 1.21 18.70
CA LEU A 522 -9.41 1.58 19.49
C LEU A 522 -9.18 0.71 20.74
N ARG A 523 -9.81 -0.46 20.83
CA ARG A 523 -9.70 -1.35 22.00
C ARG A 523 -8.37 -2.09 22.06
N SER A 524 -7.74 -2.30 20.91
CA SER A 524 -6.41 -2.89 20.78
C SER A 524 -5.26 -1.90 20.99
N TRP A 525 -5.58 -0.60 21.06
CA TRP A 525 -4.57 0.45 21.21
C TRP A 525 -4.13 0.53 22.66
N GLU A 526 -2.82 0.42 22.90
CA GLU A 526 -2.26 0.31 24.24
C GLU A 526 -1.11 1.29 24.44
N LYS A 527 -1.18 2.09 25.51
CA LYS A 527 -0.06 2.90 25.96
C LYS A 527 0.96 2.01 26.66
N ILE A 528 2.19 1.95 26.11
CA ILE A 528 3.26 1.10 26.64
C ILE A 528 4.02 1.83 27.74
N THR A 529 4.46 3.05 27.46
CA THR A 529 5.27 3.85 28.39
C THR A 529 5.24 5.31 27.96
N GLU A 530 5.60 6.21 28.86
CA GLU A 530 5.80 7.63 28.54
C GLU A 530 6.97 8.22 29.32
N TYR A 531 7.42 9.40 28.92
CA TYR A 531 8.31 10.20 29.75
C TYR A 531 8.12 11.70 29.50
N THR A 532 8.51 12.48 30.50
CA THR A 532 8.44 13.94 30.46
C THR A 532 9.71 14.52 29.83
N LEU A 533 9.54 15.42 28.89
CA LEU A 533 10.61 16.20 28.28
C LEU A 533 11.11 17.25 29.27
N PRO A 534 12.44 17.43 29.41
CA PRO A 534 12.99 18.52 30.21
C PRO A 534 12.63 19.87 29.60
N PHE A 535 12.31 20.85 30.45
CA PHE A 535 12.23 22.23 30.01
C PHE A 535 13.65 22.72 29.64
N PRO A 536 13.80 23.51 28.57
CA PRO A 536 15.08 24.04 28.13
C PRO A 536 15.75 24.96 29.15
#